data_AF-A0A9E5X6H0-F1
#
_entry.id   AF-A0A9E5X6H0-F1
#
_cell.length_a   1.000
_cell.length_b   1.000
_cell.length_c   1.000
_cell.angle_alpha   90.00
_cell.angle_beta   90.00
_cell.angle_gamma   90.00
#
_symmetry.space_group_name_H-M   'P 1'
#
loop_
_entity.id
_entity.type
_entity.pdbx_description
1 polymer ?
#
loop_
_entity_poly.entity_id
_entity_poly.type
_entity_poly.pdbx_seq_one_letter_code
_entity_poly.pdbx_strand_id
1 'polypeptide(L)'
;MLTAAGLAWGFVSGVPVVVLALAGLAVYEPGLALGVIAGLTVFGRYQARSEEYEGAFLQAVAAELRAGAGLRLALADASERVPATSLAPVARLARAGRPLDELAGALSTGLERHGALTAAAVRIAGITGGRVADTFDELALLAAEDAQMEGERRAATAQARISAWIVGGLPAAYLAYSAGSGRLATLWNAGTVGVVVLGVGGLFLLSGVAGIVLMVRRADR
;
A
#
# COMPACT_ATOMS: atom_id res chain seq x y z
N MET A 1 12.35 0.84 38.22
CA MET A 1 12.73 -0.59 38.31
C MET A 1 11.65 -1.55 37.82
N LEU A 2 10.35 -1.21 37.93
CA LEU A 2 9.23 -2.01 37.37
C LEU A 2 9.19 -2.07 35.83
N THR A 3 9.74 -1.09 35.12
CA THR A 3 9.71 -1.00 33.65
C THR A 3 10.72 -1.91 32.93
N ALA A 4 11.90 -2.10 33.52
CA ALA A 4 12.92 -3.02 32.98
C ALA A 4 12.49 -4.48 33.14
N ALA A 5 11.81 -4.81 34.25
CA ALA A 5 11.26 -6.14 34.49
C ALA A 5 10.10 -6.47 33.54
N GLY A 6 9.24 -5.49 33.23
CA GLY A 6 8.15 -5.66 32.25
C GLY A 6 8.64 -5.88 30.82
N LEU A 7 9.67 -5.13 30.39
CA LEU A 7 10.33 -5.31 29.09
C LEU A 7 11.06 -6.66 28.98
N ALA A 8 11.66 -7.13 30.07
CA ALA A 8 12.32 -8.43 30.13
C ALA A 8 11.33 -9.62 30.05
N TRP A 9 10.16 -9.50 30.68
CA TRP A 9 9.11 -10.53 30.57
C TRP A 9 8.47 -10.58 29.18
N GLY A 10 8.27 -9.41 28.53
CA GLY A 10 7.75 -9.35 27.16
C GLY A 10 8.64 -10.02 26.11
N PHE A 11 9.96 -10.07 26.36
CA PHE A 11 10.92 -10.73 25.49
C PHE A 11 10.82 -12.27 25.55
N VAL A 12 10.37 -12.83 26.67
CA VAL A 12 10.20 -14.28 26.87
C VAL A 12 8.88 -14.79 26.28
N SER A 13 7.86 -13.92 26.13
CA SER A 13 6.54 -14.28 25.61
C SER A 13 6.40 -14.25 24.08
N GLY A 14 7.48 -14.02 23.32
CA GLY A 14 7.43 -13.96 21.86
C GLY A 14 6.76 -12.70 21.29
N VAL A 15 6.66 -11.63 22.09
CA VAL A 15 6.07 -10.37 21.65
C VAL A 15 7.08 -9.65 20.73
N PRO A 16 6.68 -9.27 19.51
CA PRO A 16 7.60 -8.68 18.54
C PRO A 16 8.24 -7.40 19.08
N VAL A 17 9.55 -7.27 18.88
CA VAL A 17 10.41 -6.19 19.42
C VAL A 17 9.90 -4.77 19.09
N VAL A 18 9.13 -4.63 18.00
CA VAL A 18 8.43 -3.38 17.62
C VAL A 18 7.40 -2.95 18.65
N VAL A 19 6.69 -3.89 19.27
CA VAL A 19 5.70 -3.60 20.34
C VAL A 19 6.41 -3.12 21.60
N LEU A 20 7.59 -3.68 21.91
CA LEU A 20 8.41 -3.23 23.06
C LEU A 20 9.04 -1.85 22.80
N ALA A 21 9.47 -1.57 21.57
CA ALA A 21 9.99 -0.26 21.17
C ALA A 21 8.89 0.82 21.13
N LEU A 22 7.68 0.49 20.64
CA LEU A 22 6.51 1.37 20.70
C LEU A 22 6.03 1.59 22.14
N ALA A 23 6.07 0.57 23.00
CA ALA A 23 5.77 0.71 24.42
C ALA A 23 6.78 1.61 25.14
N GLY A 24 8.07 1.51 24.81
CA GLY A 24 9.11 2.41 25.32
C GLY A 24 8.95 3.85 24.83
N LEU A 25 8.54 4.05 23.58
CA LEU A 25 8.29 5.38 22.99
C LEU A 25 7.00 6.02 23.55
N ALA A 26 5.95 5.22 23.78
CA ALA A 26 4.69 5.66 24.38
C ALA A 26 4.83 6.10 25.85
N VAL A 27 5.86 5.62 26.55
CA VAL A 27 6.19 6.06 27.93
C VAL A 27 6.82 7.45 27.96
N TYR A 28 7.49 7.88 26.90
CA TYR A 28 8.15 9.19 26.83
C TYR A 28 7.30 10.28 26.14
N GLU A 29 6.58 9.96 25.05
CA GLU A 29 5.73 10.91 24.30
C GLU A 29 4.53 10.18 23.65
N PRO A 30 3.38 10.02 24.34
CA PRO A 30 2.24 9.24 23.85
C PRO A 30 1.55 9.83 22.60
N GLY A 31 1.72 11.14 22.36
CA GLY A 31 1.10 11.83 21.21
C GLY A 31 1.72 11.45 19.87
N LEU A 32 3.04 11.25 19.81
CA LEU A 32 3.74 10.92 18.55
C LEU A 32 3.48 9.47 18.11
N ALA A 33 3.41 8.52 19.04
CA ALA A 33 3.10 7.13 18.74
C ALA A 33 1.68 6.99 18.15
N LEU A 34 0.70 7.67 18.74
CA LEU A 34 -0.66 7.73 18.22
C LEU A 34 -0.72 8.45 16.86
N GLY A 35 0.03 9.55 16.70
CA GLY A 35 0.11 10.28 15.44
C GLY A 35 0.69 9.47 14.27
N VAL A 36 1.73 8.67 14.53
CA VAL A 36 2.36 7.80 13.50
C VAL A 36 1.43 6.64 13.12
N ILE A 37 0.76 6.00 14.08
CA ILE A 37 -0.19 4.91 13.82
C ILE A 37 -1.44 5.45 13.10
N ALA A 38 -1.97 6.59 13.53
CA ALA A 38 -3.08 7.26 12.86
C ALA A 38 -2.69 7.70 11.44
N GLY A 39 -1.49 8.27 11.27
CA GLY A 39 -0.96 8.65 9.96
C GLY A 39 -0.87 7.47 9.00
N LEU A 40 -0.26 6.35 9.44
CA LEU A 40 -0.13 5.13 8.62
C LEU A 40 -1.48 4.51 8.26
N THR A 41 -2.45 4.52 9.17
CA THR A 41 -3.79 3.95 8.92
C THR A 41 -4.67 4.85 8.05
N VAL A 42 -4.55 6.17 8.16
CA VAL A 42 -5.29 7.13 7.32
C VAL A 42 -4.71 7.17 5.90
N PHE A 43 -3.39 7.16 5.75
CA PHE A 43 -2.75 7.11 4.42
C PHE A 43 -3.07 5.82 3.67
N GLY A 44 -3.05 4.67 4.36
CA GLY A 44 -3.41 3.38 3.75
C GLY A 44 -4.88 3.31 3.32
N ARG A 45 -5.79 3.96 4.06
CA ARG A 45 -7.21 4.04 3.69
C ARG A 45 -7.48 4.92 2.48
N TYR A 46 -6.71 5.98 2.28
CA TYR A 46 -6.89 6.88 1.15
C TYR A 46 -6.57 6.19 -0.18
N GLN A 47 -5.52 5.36 -0.22
CA GLN A 47 -5.16 4.58 -1.42
C GLN A 47 -6.11 3.41 -1.67
N ALA A 48 -6.52 2.67 -0.63
CA ALA A 48 -7.45 1.55 -0.79
C ALA A 48 -8.80 1.99 -1.39
N ARG A 49 -9.25 3.22 -1.08
CA ARG A 49 -10.50 3.76 -1.61
C ARG A 49 -10.46 4.05 -3.11
N SER A 50 -9.27 4.17 -3.74
CA SER A 50 -9.16 4.41 -5.19
C SER A 50 -9.39 3.13 -6.00
N GLU A 51 -8.93 1.97 -5.53
CA GLU A 51 -9.07 0.72 -6.29
C GLU A 51 -10.48 0.13 -6.17
N GLU A 52 -11.12 0.33 -5.02
CA GLU A 52 -12.42 -0.29 -4.71
C GLU A 52 -13.58 0.31 -5.52
N TYR A 53 -13.49 1.58 -5.95
CA TYR A 53 -14.57 2.22 -6.71
C TYR A 53 -14.63 1.76 -8.17
N GLU A 54 -13.50 1.41 -8.81
CA GLU A 54 -13.50 0.97 -10.21
C GLU A 54 -14.27 -0.35 -10.38
N GLY A 55 -13.99 -1.33 -9.52
CA GLY A 55 -14.69 -2.61 -9.52
C GLY A 55 -16.18 -2.44 -9.22
N ALA A 56 -16.52 -1.65 -8.19
CA ALA A 56 -17.92 -1.36 -7.85
C ALA A 56 -18.67 -0.65 -8.99
N PHE A 57 -18.01 0.27 -9.70
CA PHE A 57 -18.58 0.95 -10.86
C PHE A 57 -18.84 -0.03 -12.01
N LEU A 58 -17.85 -0.85 -12.40
CA LEU A 58 -17.99 -1.83 -13.47
C LEU A 58 -19.09 -2.86 -13.17
N GLN A 59 -19.16 -3.32 -11.92
CA GLN A 59 -20.21 -4.24 -11.46
C GLN A 59 -21.60 -3.58 -11.53
N ALA A 60 -21.71 -2.31 -11.16
CA ALA A 60 -22.97 -1.56 -11.29
C ALA A 60 -23.38 -1.42 -12.76
N VAL A 61 -22.45 -1.13 -13.67
CA VAL A 61 -22.73 -1.07 -15.11
C VAL A 61 -23.23 -2.41 -15.64
N ALA A 62 -22.56 -3.51 -15.28
CA ALA A 62 -22.95 -4.85 -15.71
C ALA A 62 -24.35 -5.25 -15.20
N ALA A 63 -24.68 -4.88 -13.96
CA ALA A 63 -26.01 -5.09 -13.39
C ALA A 63 -27.11 -4.34 -14.15
N GLU A 64 -26.90 -3.07 -14.49
CA GLU A 64 -27.85 -2.28 -15.27
C GLU A 64 -28.02 -2.82 -16.70
N LEU A 65 -26.92 -3.21 -17.34
CA LEU A 65 -26.94 -3.83 -18.67
C LEU A 65 -27.73 -5.15 -18.67
N ARG A 66 -27.57 -5.96 -17.62
CA ARG A 66 -28.31 -7.22 -17.43
C ARG A 66 -29.79 -6.99 -17.13
N ALA A 67 -30.13 -5.87 -16.48
CA ALA A 67 -31.52 -5.41 -16.33
C ALA A 67 -32.12 -4.89 -17.66
N GLY A 68 -31.34 -4.84 -18.73
CA GLY A 68 -31.77 -4.41 -20.06
C GLY A 68 -31.60 -2.92 -20.31
N ALA A 69 -30.91 -2.18 -19.43
CA ALA A 69 -30.61 -0.78 -19.67
C ALA A 69 -29.67 -0.61 -20.87
N GLY A 70 -29.88 0.45 -21.65
CA GLY A 70 -28.91 0.82 -22.69
C GLY A 70 -27.57 1.23 -22.07
N LEU A 71 -26.45 0.92 -22.75
CA LEU A 71 -25.09 1.17 -22.24
C LEU A 71 -24.87 2.58 -21.69
N ARG A 72 -25.44 3.59 -22.34
CA ARG A 72 -25.30 4.98 -21.88
C ARG A 72 -26.03 5.25 -20.56
N LEU A 73 -27.21 4.68 -20.39
CA LEU A 73 -27.99 4.80 -19.16
C LEU A 73 -27.30 4.02 -18.03
N ALA A 74 -26.85 2.79 -18.31
CA ALA A 74 -26.08 1.98 -17.37
C ALA A 74 -24.84 2.71 -16.84
N LEU A 75 -24.08 3.37 -17.73
CA LEU A 75 -22.92 4.19 -17.35
C LEU A 75 -23.31 5.42 -16.51
N ALA A 76 -24.43 6.07 -16.82
CA ALA A 76 -24.91 7.21 -16.05
C ALA A 76 -25.32 6.78 -14.63
N ASP A 77 -26.15 5.75 -14.52
CA ASP A 77 -26.72 5.27 -13.25
C ASP A 77 -25.62 4.67 -12.36
N ALA A 78 -24.68 3.92 -12.93
CA ALA A 78 -23.52 3.41 -12.21
C ALA A 78 -22.63 4.53 -11.66
N SER A 79 -22.45 5.62 -12.43
CA SER A 79 -21.65 6.77 -11.98
C SER A 79 -22.31 7.54 -10.83
N GLU A 80 -23.64 7.51 -10.72
CA GLU A 80 -24.35 8.10 -9.58
C GLU A 80 -24.33 7.18 -8.36
N ARG A 81 -24.43 5.86 -8.57
CA ARG A 81 -24.35 4.85 -7.50
C ARG A 81 -22.97 4.79 -6.85
N VAL A 82 -21.91 5.00 -7.63
CA VAL A 82 -20.53 5.03 -7.17
C VAL A 82 -19.95 6.44 -7.38
N PRO A 83 -20.20 7.38 -6.45
CA PRO A 83 -19.80 8.77 -6.62
C PRO A 83 -18.28 8.93 -6.43
N ALA A 84 -17.54 8.84 -7.52
CA ALA A 84 -16.14 9.21 -7.59
C ALA A 84 -15.98 10.52 -8.40
N THR A 85 -15.15 11.45 -7.91
CA THR A 85 -14.89 12.73 -8.60
C THR A 85 -14.41 12.52 -10.04
N SER A 86 -13.65 11.44 -10.26
CA SER A 86 -13.13 11.04 -11.57
C SER A 86 -14.22 10.56 -12.55
N LEU A 87 -15.36 10.09 -12.06
CA LEU A 87 -16.52 9.65 -12.86
C LEU A 87 -17.52 10.76 -13.17
N ALA A 88 -17.39 11.94 -12.55
CA ALA A 88 -18.28 13.08 -12.79
C ALA A 88 -18.37 13.50 -14.28
N PRO A 89 -17.26 13.50 -15.08
CA PRO A 89 -17.34 13.72 -16.52
C PRO A 89 -18.14 12.65 -17.26
N VAL A 90 -17.99 11.37 -16.87
CA VAL A 90 -18.71 10.23 -17.48
C VAL A 90 -20.21 10.40 -17.27
N ALA A 91 -20.65 10.65 -16.03
CA ALA A 91 -22.06 10.87 -15.70
C ALA A 91 -22.68 12.05 -16.48
N ARG A 92 -21.93 13.14 -16.65
CA ARG A 92 -22.36 14.33 -17.37
C ARG A 92 -22.49 14.06 -18.87
N LEU A 93 -21.49 13.44 -19.49
CA LEU A 93 -21.50 13.11 -20.91
C LEU A 93 -22.59 12.10 -21.26
N ALA A 94 -22.83 11.13 -20.37
CA ALA A 94 -23.83 10.09 -20.57
C ALA A 94 -25.24 10.69 -20.58
N ARG A 95 -25.56 11.54 -19.59
CA ARG A 95 -26.84 12.26 -19.53
C ARG A 95 -27.03 13.26 -20.66
N ALA A 96 -25.96 13.90 -21.11
CA ALA A 96 -26.00 14.83 -22.23
C ALA A 96 -26.18 14.12 -23.61
N GLY A 97 -26.27 12.79 -23.63
CA GLY A 97 -26.49 12.04 -24.87
C GLY A 97 -25.32 12.08 -25.84
N ARG A 98 -24.10 12.32 -25.33
CA ARG A 98 -22.87 12.41 -26.15
C ARG A 98 -22.50 11.06 -26.77
N PRO A 99 -21.76 11.05 -27.89
CA PRO A 99 -21.38 9.81 -28.56
C PRO A 99 -20.56 8.89 -27.65
N LEU A 100 -20.64 7.58 -27.90
CA LEU A 100 -19.97 6.56 -27.09
C LEU A 100 -18.45 6.68 -27.11
N ASP A 101 -17.87 7.23 -28.18
CA ASP A 101 -16.42 7.44 -28.27
C ASP A 101 -15.92 8.52 -27.30
N GLU A 102 -16.69 9.61 -27.13
CA GLU A 102 -16.40 10.63 -26.11
C GLU A 102 -16.54 10.07 -24.69
N LEU A 103 -17.53 9.20 -24.47
CA LEU A 103 -17.70 8.50 -23.19
C LEU A 103 -16.54 7.54 -22.91
N ALA A 104 -16.08 6.80 -23.92
CA ALA A 104 -14.91 5.94 -23.83
C ALA A 104 -13.65 6.76 -23.47
N GLY A 105 -13.47 7.95 -24.07
CA GLY A 105 -12.41 8.87 -23.70
C GLY A 105 -12.48 9.31 -22.24
N ALA A 106 -13.68 9.67 -21.75
CA ALA A 106 -13.89 10.04 -20.35
C ALA A 106 -13.66 8.86 -19.39
N LEU A 107 -14.04 7.64 -19.75
CA LEU A 107 -13.76 6.43 -18.96
C LEU A 107 -12.26 6.11 -18.91
N SER A 108 -11.53 6.32 -20.02
CA SER A 108 -10.09 6.11 -20.06
C SER A 108 -9.29 7.04 -19.15
N THR A 109 -9.86 8.20 -18.82
CA THR A 109 -9.26 9.20 -17.92
C THR A 109 -9.85 9.17 -16.52
N GLY A 110 -11.08 8.68 -16.37
CA GLY A 110 -11.79 8.60 -15.09
C GLY A 110 -11.51 7.34 -14.27
N LEU A 111 -11.05 6.27 -14.91
CA LEU A 111 -10.58 5.05 -14.26
C LEU A 111 -9.05 4.99 -14.41
N GLU A 112 -8.34 4.90 -13.29
CA GLU A 112 -6.88 4.93 -13.23
C GLU A 112 -6.27 3.64 -13.76
N ARG A 113 -6.84 2.47 -13.40
CA ARG A 113 -6.26 1.16 -13.71
C ARG A 113 -6.92 0.48 -14.89
N HIS A 114 -8.26 0.44 -14.92
CA HIS A 114 -9.01 -0.28 -15.95
C HIS A 114 -9.61 0.63 -17.04
N GLY A 115 -9.25 1.92 -17.07
CA GLY A 115 -9.84 2.90 -18.00
C GLY A 115 -9.65 2.59 -19.47
N ALA A 116 -8.44 2.25 -19.90
CA ALA A 116 -8.16 1.94 -21.30
C ALA A 116 -8.93 0.70 -21.79
N LEU A 117 -8.99 -0.34 -20.96
CA LEU A 117 -9.75 -1.57 -21.22
C LEU A 117 -11.26 -1.30 -21.28
N THR A 118 -11.78 -0.55 -20.31
CA THR A 118 -13.20 -0.16 -20.26
C THR A 118 -13.59 0.69 -21.47
N ALA A 119 -12.74 1.63 -21.88
CA ALA A 119 -12.95 2.46 -23.06
C ALA A 119 -12.98 1.62 -24.36
N ALA A 120 -12.08 0.64 -24.48
CA ALA A 120 -12.08 -0.30 -25.60
C ALA A 120 -13.38 -1.14 -25.62
N ALA A 121 -13.80 -1.65 -24.47
CA ALA A 121 -15.05 -2.41 -24.33
C ALA A 121 -16.27 -1.57 -24.74
N VAL A 122 -16.36 -0.30 -24.32
CA VAL A 122 -17.44 0.61 -24.74
C VAL A 122 -17.49 0.82 -26.25
N ARG A 123 -16.32 1.00 -26.89
CA ARG A 123 -16.25 1.16 -28.36
C ARG A 123 -16.70 -0.10 -29.09
N ILE A 124 -16.29 -1.27 -28.63
CA ILE A 124 -16.66 -2.57 -29.23
C ILE A 124 -18.15 -2.86 -29.01
N ALA A 125 -18.65 -2.58 -27.80
CA ALA A 125 -20.04 -2.75 -27.41
C ALA A 125 -21.00 -1.91 -28.25
N GLY A 126 -20.59 -0.68 -28.59
CA GLY A 126 -21.36 0.22 -29.46
C GLY A 126 -21.57 -0.30 -30.88
N ILE A 127 -20.76 -1.27 -31.33
CA ILE A 127 -20.83 -1.86 -32.68
C ILE A 127 -21.55 -3.21 -32.66
N THR A 128 -21.35 -4.01 -31.61
CA THR A 128 -21.72 -5.44 -31.59
C THR A 128 -23.00 -5.76 -30.83
N GLY A 129 -23.44 -4.90 -29.89
CA GLY A 129 -24.78 -4.89 -29.25
C GLY A 129 -25.20 -6.10 -28.40
N GLY A 130 -24.74 -7.31 -28.69
CA GLY A 130 -25.41 -8.54 -28.25
C GLY A 130 -24.95 -9.15 -26.92
N ARG A 131 -23.82 -8.74 -26.35
CA ARG A 131 -23.24 -9.35 -25.13
C ARG A 131 -22.48 -8.37 -24.22
N VAL A 132 -22.90 -7.11 -24.24
CA VAL A 132 -22.20 -6.05 -23.50
C VAL A 132 -22.18 -6.32 -22.00
N ALA A 133 -23.26 -6.88 -21.44
CA ALA A 133 -23.32 -7.25 -20.02
C ALA A 133 -22.21 -8.24 -19.62
N ASP A 134 -21.97 -9.29 -20.41
CA ASP A 134 -20.94 -10.30 -20.12
C ASP A 134 -19.54 -9.68 -20.10
N THR A 135 -19.24 -8.78 -21.04
CA THR A 135 -17.94 -8.10 -21.10
C THR A 135 -17.72 -7.22 -19.87
N PHE A 136 -18.73 -6.49 -19.42
CA PHE A 136 -18.63 -5.67 -18.21
C PHE A 136 -18.56 -6.50 -16.93
N ASP A 137 -19.20 -7.68 -16.89
CA ASP A 137 -19.06 -8.65 -15.81
C ASP A 137 -17.64 -9.20 -15.72
N GLU A 138 -17.04 -9.60 -16.85
CA GLU A 138 -15.64 -10.04 -16.91
C GLU A 138 -14.68 -8.92 -16.48
N LEU A 139 -14.93 -7.67 -16.90
CA LEU A 139 -14.15 -6.52 -16.44
C LEU A 139 -14.32 -6.25 -14.94
N ALA A 140 -15.52 -6.41 -14.39
CA ALA A 140 -15.77 -6.25 -12.97
C ALA A 140 -15.06 -7.33 -12.14
N LEU A 141 -15.10 -8.59 -12.60
CA LEU A 141 -14.34 -9.69 -12.00
C LEU A 141 -12.85 -9.42 -12.06
N LEU A 142 -12.33 -9.02 -13.21
CA LEU A 142 -10.92 -8.67 -13.38
C LEU A 142 -10.49 -7.55 -12.42
N ALA A 143 -11.29 -6.49 -12.29
CA ALA A 143 -10.99 -5.39 -11.37
C ALA A 143 -11.00 -5.83 -9.90
N ALA A 144 -11.92 -6.71 -9.52
CA ALA A 144 -11.98 -7.27 -8.17
C ALA A 144 -10.77 -8.18 -7.86
N GLU A 145 -10.39 -9.05 -8.81
CA GLU A 145 -9.19 -9.91 -8.70
C GLU A 145 -7.91 -9.07 -8.60
N ASP A 146 -7.77 -8.04 -9.43
CA ASP A 146 -6.63 -7.12 -9.40
C ASP A 146 -6.51 -6.38 -8.07
N ALA A 147 -7.63 -5.90 -7.52
CA ALA A 147 -7.67 -5.26 -6.21
C ALA A 147 -7.28 -6.21 -5.08
N GLN A 148 -7.71 -7.48 -5.15
CA GLN A 148 -7.31 -8.50 -4.19
C GLN A 148 -5.81 -8.81 -4.29
N MET A 149 -5.29 -9.05 -5.49
CA MET A 149 -3.87 -9.34 -5.71
C MET A 149 -2.99 -8.18 -5.25
N GLU A 150 -3.40 -6.93 -5.51
CA GLU A 150 -2.66 -5.76 -5.04
C GLU A 150 -2.75 -5.62 -3.52
N GLY A 151 -3.89 -5.94 -2.91
CA GLY A 151 -4.03 -6.03 -1.46
C GLY A 151 -3.06 -7.05 -0.84
N GLU A 152 -2.97 -8.25 -1.43
CA GLU A 152 -2.05 -9.30 -1.00
C GLU A 152 -0.58 -8.88 -1.17
N ARG A 153 -0.23 -8.28 -2.32
CA ARG A 153 1.11 -7.75 -2.58
C ARG A 153 1.47 -6.64 -1.58
N ARG A 154 0.56 -5.70 -1.33
CA ARG A 154 0.77 -4.60 -0.35
C ARG A 154 0.96 -5.16 1.06
N ALA A 155 0.15 -6.14 1.46
CA ALA A 155 0.29 -6.78 2.77
C ALA A 155 1.63 -7.52 2.90
N ALA A 156 2.00 -8.31 1.89
CA ALA A 156 3.25 -9.07 1.87
C ALA A 156 4.49 -8.14 1.88
N THR A 157 4.46 -7.06 1.10
CA THR A 157 5.55 -6.07 1.08
C THR A 157 5.62 -5.26 2.37
N ALA A 158 4.48 -4.91 2.99
CA ALA A 158 4.47 -4.24 4.30
C ALA A 158 5.12 -5.12 5.38
N GLN A 159 4.81 -6.41 5.41
CA GLN A 159 5.46 -7.36 6.32
C GLN A 159 6.96 -7.45 6.06
N ALA A 160 7.38 -7.60 4.80
CA ALA A 160 8.79 -7.65 4.43
C ALA A 160 9.53 -6.37 4.84
N ARG A 161 8.91 -5.19 4.66
CA ARG A 161 9.47 -3.90 5.07
C ARG A 161 9.63 -3.79 6.59
N ILE A 162 8.61 -4.18 7.36
CA ILE A 162 8.69 -4.18 8.83
C ILE A 162 9.82 -5.11 9.29
N SER A 163 9.88 -6.33 8.74
CA SER A 163 10.95 -7.28 9.06
C SER A 163 12.34 -6.71 8.71
N ALA A 164 12.47 -6.10 7.54
CA ALA A 164 13.70 -5.44 7.10
C ALA A 164 14.13 -4.31 8.06
N TRP A 165 13.19 -3.46 8.49
CA TRP A 165 13.47 -2.40 9.46
C TRP A 165 13.89 -2.94 10.81
N ILE A 166 13.29 -4.02 11.31
CA ILE A 166 13.67 -4.64 12.57
C ILE A 166 15.09 -5.21 12.47
N VAL A 167 15.34 -6.05 11.47
CA VAL A 167 16.61 -6.77 11.30
C VAL A 167 17.76 -5.78 11.01
N GLY A 168 17.51 -4.74 10.22
CA GLY A 168 18.52 -3.73 9.89
C GLY A 168 18.70 -2.66 10.97
N GLY A 169 17.64 -2.33 11.70
CA GLY A 169 17.66 -1.28 12.72
C GLY A 169 18.28 -1.73 14.03
N LEU A 170 18.08 -2.98 14.44
CA LEU A 170 18.55 -3.48 15.74
C LEU A 170 20.08 -3.39 15.91
N PRO A 171 20.92 -3.80 14.92
CA PRO A 171 22.37 -3.69 15.03
C PRO A 171 22.84 -2.23 15.06
N ALA A 172 22.21 -1.35 14.28
CA ALA A 172 22.52 0.08 14.26
C ALA A 172 22.18 0.76 15.61
N ALA A 173 21.03 0.41 16.19
CA ALA A 173 20.63 0.89 17.51
C ALA A 173 21.60 0.42 18.61
N TYR A 174 22.05 -0.84 18.55
CA TYR A 174 23.06 -1.36 19.46
C TYR A 174 24.39 -0.60 19.33
N LEU A 175 24.82 -0.26 18.12
CA LEU A 175 26.01 0.56 17.91
C LEU A 175 25.85 1.97 18.49
N ALA A 176 24.73 2.64 18.23
CA ALA A 176 24.46 3.96 18.81
C ALA A 176 24.49 3.92 20.35
N TYR A 177 23.88 2.90 20.95
CA TYR A 177 23.92 2.69 22.40
C TYR A 177 25.34 2.43 22.92
N SER A 178 26.09 1.54 22.25
CA SER A 178 27.48 1.25 22.63
C SER A 178 28.39 2.46 22.49
N ALA A 179 28.10 3.37 21.55
CA ALA A 179 28.82 4.63 21.36
C ALA A 179 28.59 5.57 22.54
N GLY A 180 27.32 5.77 22.91
CA GLY A 180 26.94 6.62 24.06
C GLY A 180 27.43 6.07 25.41
N SER A 181 27.57 4.75 25.54
CA SER A 181 28.08 4.11 26.76
C SER A 181 29.61 4.10 26.90
N GLY A 182 30.36 4.62 25.92
CA GLY A 182 31.83 4.63 25.94
C GLY A 182 32.52 3.29 25.63
N ARG A 183 31.76 2.21 25.39
CA ARG A 183 32.33 0.89 25.05
C ARG A 183 33.14 0.91 23.76
N LEU A 184 32.69 1.68 22.77
CA LEU A 184 33.45 1.89 21.53
C LEU A 184 34.81 2.55 21.80
N ALA A 185 34.88 3.50 22.73
CA ALA A 185 36.14 4.12 23.13
C ALA A 185 37.06 3.14 23.87
N THR A 186 36.50 2.25 24.70
CA THR A 186 37.31 1.19 25.34
C THR A 186 37.91 0.20 24.33
N LEU A 187 37.16 -0.13 23.28
CA LEU A 187 37.67 -0.98 22.19
C LEU A 187 38.70 -0.24 21.33
N TRP A 188 38.49 1.04 21.05
CA TRP A 188 39.45 1.86 20.31
C TRP A 188 40.81 1.95 21.02
N ASN A 189 40.78 2.06 22.35
CA ASN A 189 41.97 2.17 23.19
C ASN A 189 42.62 0.81 23.55
N ALA A 190 42.02 -0.32 23.14
CA ALA A 190 42.55 -1.67 23.41
C ALA A 190 43.70 -2.10 22.47
N GLY A 191 44.34 -1.14 21.79
CA GLY A 191 45.44 -1.39 20.85
C GLY A 191 44.97 -1.94 19.49
N THR A 192 45.90 -2.51 18.73
CA THR A 192 45.69 -2.92 17.32
C THR A 192 44.52 -3.89 17.14
N VAL A 193 44.30 -4.80 18.09
CA VAL A 193 43.20 -5.78 18.05
C VAL A 193 41.84 -5.09 18.13
N GLY A 194 41.70 -4.10 19.00
CA GLY A 194 40.45 -3.36 19.18
C GLY A 194 40.06 -2.56 17.94
N VAL A 195 41.03 -1.91 17.29
CA VAL A 195 40.81 -1.20 16.01
C VAL A 195 40.40 -2.17 14.89
N VAL A 196 41.02 -3.35 14.81
CA VAL A 196 40.64 -4.37 13.81
C VAL A 196 39.22 -4.88 14.03
N VAL A 197 38.83 -5.17 15.28
CA VAL A 197 37.47 -5.62 15.61
C VAL A 197 36.42 -4.55 15.26
N LEU A 198 36.70 -3.28 15.54
CA LEU A 198 35.83 -2.16 15.18
C LEU A 198 35.72 -1.99 13.67
N GLY A 199 36.83 -2.10 12.94
CA GLY A 199 36.85 -1.99 11.48
C GLY A 199 36.07 -3.12 10.80
N VAL A 200 36.33 -4.37 11.18
CA VAL A 200 35.65 -5.55 10.60
C VAL A 200 34.19 -5.58 11.00
N GLY A 201 33.87 -5.33 12.28
CA GLY A 201 32.49 -5.28 12.77
C GLY A 201 31.68 -4.15 12.12
N GLY A 202 32.27 -2.96 11.99
CA GLY A 202 31.66 -1.83 11.29
C GLY A 202 31.40 -2.14 9.81
N LEU A 203 32.35 -2.78 9.13
CA LEU A 203 32.20 -3.17 7.73
C LEU A 203 31.04 -4.16 7.53
N PHE A 204 30.96 -5.20 8.36
CA PHE A 204 29.88 -6.20 8.31
C PHE A 204 28.51 -5.57 8.59
N LEU A 205 28.47 -4.60 9.49
CA LEU A 205 27.24 -3.92 9.81
C LEU A 205 26.78 -3.00 8.68
N LEU A 206 27.71 -2.21 8.11
CA LEU A 206 27.42 -1.36 6.97
C LEU A 206 26.98 -2.18 5.75
N SER A 207 27.61 -3.33 5.50
CA SER A 207 27.20 -4.22 4.40
C SER A 207 25.82 -4.82 4.62
N GLY A 208 25.49 -5.24 5.85
CA GLY A 208 24.18 -5.74 6.22
C GLY A 208 23.08 -4.68 6.06
N VAL A 209 23.29 -3.47 6.59
CA VAL A 209 22.34 -2.35 6.45
C VAL A 209 22.17 -1.95 4.98
N ALA A 210 23.27 -1.87 4.22
CA ALA A 210 23.21 -1.57 2.79
C ALA A 210 22.42 -2.63 2.01
N GLY A 211 22.61 -3.92 2.30
CA GLY A 211 21.86 -5.01 1.68
C GLY A 211 20.34 -4.90 1.93
N ILE A 212 19.96 -4.58 3.16
CA ILE A 212 18.55 -4.40 3.54
C ILE A 212 17.94 -3.17 2.83
N VAL A 213 18.65 -2.04 2.82
CA VAL A 213 18.19 -0.82 2.13
C VAL A 213 18.02 -1.06 0.63
N LEU A 214 18.93 -1.83 0.01
CA LEU A 214 18.82 -2.20 -1.39
C LEU A 214 17.63 -3.13 -1.67
N MET A 215 17.34 -4.09 -0.77
CA MET A 215 16.17 -4.96 -0.88
C MET A 215 14.87 -4.16 -0.79
N VAL A 216 14.74 -3.25 0.19
CA VAL A 216 13.55 -2.41 0.35
C VAL A 216 13.34 -1.53 -0.87
N ARG A 217 14.40 -0.90 -1.39
CA ARG A 217 14.32 -0.06 -2.60
C ARG A 217 13.97 -0.82 -3.88
N ARG A 218 14.30 -2.11 -3.95
CA ARG A 218 13.90 -2.98 -5.08
C ARG A 218 12.46 -3.43 -4.99
N ALA A 219 11.89 -3.52 -3.79
CA ALA A 219 10.49 -3.92 -3.60
C ALA A 219 9.49 -2.84 -4.03
N ASP A 220 9.92 -1.56 -4.04
CA ASP A 220 9.12 -0.41 -4.45
C ASP A 220 9.14 -0.14 -5.98
N ARG A 221 9.93 -0.90 -6.76
CA ARG A 221 9.98 -0.81 -8.24
C ARG A 221 9.25 -1.98 -8.86
#